data_AF-A0A1W9VCW0-F1
#
_entry.id   AF-A0A1W9VCW0-F1
#
_cell.length_a   1.000
_cell.length_b   1.000
_cell.length_c   1.000
_cell.angle_alpha   90.00
_cell.angle_beta   90.00
_cell.angle_gamma   90.00
#
_symmetry.space_group_name_H-M   'P 1'
#
loop_
_entity.id
_entity.type
_entity.pdbx_description
1 polymer ?
#
loop_
_entity_poly.entity_id
_entity_poly.type
_entity_poly.pdbx_seq_one_letter_code
_entity_poly.pdbx_strand_id
1 'polypeptide(L)' 'MSRSPSHFPRPSESEPSRCTHSFWETTQAFLAEQGIRPGSVLVIKAVTDSSLLLQIGDQRVILANSLAENIIVEPDN' A
#
# COMPACT_ATOMS: atom_id res chain seq x y z
N MET A 1 47.82 -3.99 -26.07
CA MET A 1 47.44 -4.94 -25.02
C MET A 1 46.24 -4.37 -24.29
N SER A 2 45.15 -5.13 -24.34
CA SER A 2 43.77 -4.72 -24.09
C SER A 2 43.47 -4.55 -22.59
N ARG A 3 42.72 -3.49 -22.23
CA ARG A 3 42.07 -3.39 -20.92
C ARG A 3 40.71 -4.08 -20.99
N SER A 4 40.49 -5.10 -20.18
CA SER A 4 39.20 -5.77 -20.04
C SER A 4 38.13 -4.77 -19.56
N PRO A 5 36.92 -4.78 -20.12
CA PRO A 5 35.84 -3.96 -19.59
C PRO A 5 35.30 -4.65 -18.33
N SER A 6 35.25 -3.90 -17.23
CA SER A 6 34.60 -4.32 -15.98
C SER A 6 33.14 -4.65 -16.27
N HIS A 7 32.78 -5.93 -16.16
CA HIS A 7 31.41 -6.38 -16.16
C HIS A 7 30.79 -5.94 -14.83
N PHE A 8 30.25 -4.73 -14.77
CA PHE A 8 29.33 -4.35 -13.70
C PHE A 8 28.05 -5.15 -13.91
N PRO A 9 27.65 -6.06 -12.99
CA PRO A 9 26.33 -6.66 -13.09
C PRO A 9 25.31 -5.52 -13.00
N ARG A 10 24.42 -5.45 -14.00
CA ARG A 10 23.27 -4.52 -13.99
C ARG A 10 22.50 -4.72 -12.68
N PRO A 11 21.84 -3.68 -12.14
CA PRO A 11 20.92 -3.89 -11.02
C PRO A 11 19.87 -4.92 -11.48
N SER A 12 19.99 -6.14 -10.98
CA SER A 12 18.92 -7.12 -11.06
C SER A 12 17.74 -6.50 -10.36
N GLU A 13 16.71 -6.17 -11.13
CA GLU A 13 15.35 -5.99 -10.63
C GLU A 13 14.98 -7.31 -9.95
N SER A 14 15.24 -7.38 -8.65
CA SER A 14 14.87 -8.52 -7.82
C SER A 14 13.36 -8.58 -7.81
N GLU A 15 12.79 -9.55 -8.54
CA GLU A 15 11.37 -9.87 -8.47
C GLU A 15 10.99 -10.04 -6.98
N PRO A 16 9.92 -9.38 -6.50
CA PRO A 16 9.50 -9.52 -5.11
C PRO A 16 9.17 -10.99 -4.88
N SER A 17 10.03 -11.64 -4.07
CA SER A 17 9.86 -13.03 -3.66
C SER A 17 8.54 -13.13 -2.92
N ARG A 18 7.59 -13.86 -3.51
CA ARG A 18 6.19 -14.03 -3.09
C ARG A 18 6.02 -14.08 -1.57
N CYS A 19 5.69 -12.95 -0.95
CA CYS A 19 5.27 -12.86 0.44
C CYS A 19 3.78 -13.19 0.56
N THR A 20 3.36 -14.44 0.31
CA THR A 20 1.93 -14.78 0.32
C THR A 20 1.38 -15.11 1.71
N HIS A 21 2.22 -15.26 2.75
CA HIS A 21 1.75 -15.48 4.13
C HIS A 21 1.74 -14.20 4.97
N SER A 22 2.61 -13.23 4.67
CA SER A 22 2.77 -11.99 5.47
C SER A 22 1.97 -10.80 4.93
N PHE A 23 1.35 -10.89 3.76
CA PHE A 23 0.71 -9.73 3.12
C PHE A 23 -0.47 -9.19 3.93
N TRP A 24 -1.33 -10.07 4.47
CA TRP A 24 -2.49 -9.66 5.27
C TRP A 24 -2.07 -9.00 6.59
N GLU A 25 -1.14 -9.62 7.33
CA GLU A 25 -0.64 -9.07 8.59
C GLU A 25 0.08 -7.73 8.37
N THR A 26 0.86 -7.61 7.29
CA THR A 26 1.54 -6.37 6.90
C THR A 26 0.54 -5.30 6.49
N THR A 27 -0.52 -5.67 5.77
CA THR A 27 -1.60 -4.75 5.38
C THR A 27 -2.34 -4.24 6.61
N GLN A 28 -2.70 -5.13 7.54
CA GLN A 28 -3.36 -4.75 8.79
C GLN A 28 -2.47 -3.84 9.65
N ALA A 29 -1.17 -4.15 9.76
CA ALA A 29 -0.21 -3.30 10.47
C ALA A 29 -0.12 -1.91 9.82
N PHE A 30 0.05 -1.84 8.50
CA PHE A 30 0.10 -0.59 7.76
C PHE A 30 -1.17 0.24 7.95
N LEU A 31 -2.36 -0.36 7.81
CA LEU A 31 -3.63 0.32 8.03
C LEU A 31 -3.74 0.86 9.46
N ALA A 32 -3.33 0.07 10.46
CA ALA A 32 -3.33 0.48 11.86
C ALA A 32 -2.34 1.62 12.16
N GLU A 33 -1.19 1.68 11.48
CA GLU A 33 -0.24 2.80 11.52
C GLU A 33 -0.81 4.07 10.91
N GLN A 34 -1.66 3.95 9.88
CA GLN A 34 -2.39 5.07 9.28
C GLN A 34 -3.63 5.50 10.08
N GLY A 35 -3.91 4.87 11.22
CA GLY A 35 -5.09 5.17 12.05
C GLY A 35 -6.39 4.51 11.58
N ILE A 36 -6.32 3.63 10.57
CA ILE A 36 -7.45 2.85 10.08
C ILE A 36 -7.59 1.63 11.01
N ARG A 37 -8.59 1.69 11.89
CA ARG A 37 -8.91 0.63 12.84
C ARG A 37 -10.40 0.31 12.77
N PRO A 38 -10.82 -0.89 13.20
CA PRO A 38 -12.24 -1.19 13.36
C PRO A 38 -12.92 -0.11 14.23
N GLY A 39 -13.99 0.50 13.71
CA GLY A 39 -14.71 1.60 14.36
C GLY A 39 -14.19 3.01 14.03
N SER A 40 -13.11 3.16 13.26
CA SER A 40 -12.69 4.47 12.73
C SER A 40 -13.71 4.97 11.70
N VAL A 41 -14.11 6.24 11.82
CA VAL A 41 -14.90 6.91 10.78
C VAL A 41 -13.99 7.30 9.62
N LEU A 42 -14.31 6.77 8.43
CA LEU A 42 -13.56 7.01 7.20
C LEU A 42 -14.40 7.89 6.27
N VAL A 43 -13.85 9.01 5.83
CA VAL A 43 -14.51 9.90 4.86
C VAL A 43 -13.74 9.83 3.54
N ILE A 44 -14.38 9.32 2.48
CA ILE A 44 -13.81 9.32 1.14
C ILE A 44 -13.84 10.75 0.60
N LYS A 45 -12.67 11.31 0.27
CA LYS A 45 -12.53 12.66 -0.28
C LYS A 45 -12.35 12.67 -1.79
N ALA A 46 -11.68 11.67 -2.35
CA ALA A 46 -11.52 11.52 -3.79
C ALA A 46 -11.30 10.05 -4.17
N VAL A 47 -11.72 9.71 -5.38
CA VAL A 47 -11.54 8.39 -5.99
C VAL A 47 -10.84 8.59 -7.34
N THR A 48 -9.83 7.78 -7.63
CA THR A 48 -9.15 7.71 -8.92
C THR A 48 -9.12 6.25 -9.38
N ASP A 49 -8.73 6.01 -10.64
CA ASP A 49 -8.62 4.65 -11.19
C ASP A 49 -7.69 3.72 -10.40
N SER A 50 -6.69 4.25 -9.69
CA SER A 50 -5.69 3.46 -8.98
C SER A 50 -5.64 3.69 -7.47
N SER A 51 -6.30 4.73 -6.96
CA SER A 51 -6.19 5.13 -5.56
C SER A 51 -7.39 5.87 -5.00
N LEU A 52 -7.51 5.84 -3.68
CA LEU A 52 -8.52 6.48 -2.87
C LEU A 52 -7.86 7.46 -1.90
N LEU A 53 -8.38 8.69 -1.84
CA LEU A 53 -8.02 9.64 -0.79
C LEU A 53 -9.06 9.53 0.33
N LEU A 54 -8.63 9.05 1.48
CA LEU A 54 -9.43 8.98 2.70
C LEU A 54 -9.05 10.10 3.66
N GLN A 55 -10.03 10.57 4.42
CA GLN A 55 -9.83 11.37 5.61
C GLN A 55 -10.23 10.57 6.85
N ILE A 56 -9.35 10.57 7.85
CA ILE A 56 -9.48 9.85 9.12
C ILE A 56 -9.18 10.86 10.23
N GLY A 57 -10.23 11.34 10.92
CA GLY A 57 -10.10 12.51 11.78
C GLY A 57 -9.53 13.71 10.98
N ASP A 58 -8.39 14.24 11.42
CA ASP A 58 -7.67 15.34 10.76
C ASP A 58 -6.62 14.88 9.74
N GLN A 59 -6.35 13.57 9.66
CA GLN A 59 -5.35 13.02 8.75
C GLN A 59 -5.95 12.68 7.38
N ARG A 60 -5.16 12.86 6.32
CA ARG A 60 -5.47 12.39 4.97
C ARG A 60 -4.52 11.26 4.59
N VAL A 61 -5.07 10.19 4.04
CA VAL A 61 -4.33 8.98 3.65
C VAL A 61 -4.69 8.64 2.21
N ILE A 62 -3.67 8.38 1.39
CA ILE A 62 -3.85 7.86 0.04
C ILE A 62 -3.64 6.35 0.10
N LEU A 63 -4.66 5.60 -0.31
CA LEU A 63 -4.63 4.14 -0.41
C LEU A 63 -4.70 3.71 -1.85
N ALA A 64 -3.85 2.76 -2.24
CA ALA A 64 -4.02 2.07 -3.51
C ALA A 64 -5.33 1.26 -3.49
N ASN A 65 -5.99 1.13 -4.64
CA ASN A 65 -7.22 0.35 -4.75
C ASN A 65 -7.03 -1.11 -4.29
N SER A 66 -5.83 -1.68 -4.53
CA SER A 66 -5.46 -3.03 -4.09
C SER A 66 -5.43 -3.22 -2.56
N LEU A 67 -5.26 -2.13 -1.80
CA LEU A 67 -5.33 -2.16 -0.35
C LEU A 67 -6.75 -1.83 0.13
N ALA A 68 -7.44 -0.92 -0.56
CA ALA A 68 -8.79 -0.53 -0.21
C ALA A 68 -9.82 -1.65 -0.43
N GLU A 69 -9.63 -2.52 -1.42
CA GLU A 69 -10.50 -3.70 -1.64
C GLU A 69 -10.54 -4.66 -0.44
N ASN A 70 -9.52 -4.60 0.42
CA ASN A 70 -9.41 -5.42 1.63
C ASN A 70 -10.07 -4.76 2.86
N ILE A 71 -10.64 -3.56 2.72
CA ILE A 71 -11.29 -2.82 3.81
C ILE A 71 -12.80 -2.94 3.64
N ILE A 72 -13.46 -3.58 4.60
CA ILE A 72 -14.91 -3.61 4.69
C ILE A 72 -15.37 -2.36 5.43
N VAL A 73 -16.20 -1.55 4.78
CA VAL A 73 -16.77 -0.32 5.33
C VAL A 73 -18.27 -0.45 5.39
N GLU A 74 -18.87 -0.15 6.54
CA GLU A 74 -20.32 -0.02 6.65
C GLU A 74 -20.71 1.44 6.39
N PRO A 75 -21.70 1.70 5.52
CA PRO A 75 -22.18 3.06 5.30
C PRO A 75 -22.89 3.59 6.55
N ASP A 76 -22.57 4.82 6.93
CA ASP A 76 -23.35 5.57 7.93
C ASP A 76 -24.70 5.91 7.28
N ASN A 77 -25.79 5.42 7.88
CA ASN A 77 -27.14 5.44 7.30
C ASN A 77 -27.96 6.63 7.81
#